data_AF-A0A524I823-F1
#
_entry.id   AF-A0A524I823-F1
#
_cell.length_a   1.000
_cell.length_b   1.000
_cell.length_c   1.000
_cell.angle_alpha   90.00
_cell.angle_beta   90.00
_cell.angle_gamma   90.00
#
_symmetry.space_group_name_H-M   'P 1'
#
loop_
_entity.id
_entity.type
_entity.pdbx_description
1 polymer ?
#
loop_
_entity_poly.entity_id
_entity_poly.type
_entity_poly.pdbx_seq_one_letter_code
_entity_poly.pdbx_strand_id
1 'polypeptide(L)'
;MLIPFILCLALGPLAAADLTFDRYHKPEELAAAVQDLARANPGFAKVHVLAKSPGGRELVLLEVGPETAKAAKSLPAVFIAANMEGTVPISGEAALFLAKLVCEKADMRSDRTWYILPCGNPDAAAAYFGKPLRLDPRNARPRNDDQDDQTDEDGADDLDGDGLITQMRVKDPEGAWIPVPVDPRLMKKADGAKGEKGVWKIYPEGLDNDGDGQYNEDGPGGVNLGTAFP
;
A
#
# COMPACT_ATOMS: atom_id res chain seq x y z
N MET A 1 25.05 -32.87 -47.56
CA MET A 1 24.66 -31.48 -47.87
C MET A 1 23.48 -31.14 -46.96
N LEU A 2 23.75 -30.58 -45.77
CA LEU A 2 22.71 -30.22 -44.80
C LEU A 2 22.29 -28.76 -45.05
N ILE A 3 21.01 -28.54 -45.29
CA ILE A 3 20.41 -27.20 -45.42
C ILE A 3 19.93 -26.80 -44.02
N PRO A 4 20.41 -25.68 -43.45
CA PRO A 4 19.90 -25.21 -42.16
C PRO A 4 18.57 -24.49 -42.38
N PHE A 5 17.54 -24.93 -41.65
CA PHE A 5 16.24 -24.28 -41.58
C PHE A 5 16.34 -23.11 -40.58
N ILE A 6 16.29 -21.88 -41.07
CA ILE A 6 16.23 -20.69 -40.21
C ILE A 6 14.77 -20.45 -39.86
N LEU A 7 14.43 -20.68 -38.59
CA LEU A 7 13.13 -20.36 -38.03
C LEU A 7 13.09 -18.86 -37.69
N CYS A 8 12.53 -18.05 -38.59
CA CYS A 8 12.20 -16.65 -38.29
C CYS A 8 10.94 -16.61 -37.42
N LEU A 9 11.10 -16.45 -36.10
CA LEU A 9 10.03 -16.03 -35.20
C LEU A 9 9.72 -14.56 -35.46
N ALA A 10 8.61 -14.30 -36.16
CA ALA A 10 8.04 -12.96 -36.24
C ALA A 10 7.43 -12.62 -34.87
N LEU A 11 8.11 -11.77 -34.09
CA LEU A 11 7.52 -11.12 -32.94
C LEU A 11 6.46 -10.12 -33.44
N GLY A 12 5.19 -10.52 -33.38
CA GLY A 12 4.08 -9.57 -33.45
C GLY A 12 4.11 -8.63 -32.23
N PRO A 13 3.53 -7.42 -32.33
CA PRO A 13 3.44 -6.52 -31.19
C PRO A 13 2.64 -7.21 -30.08
N LEU A 14 3.27 -7.33 -28.91
CA LEU A 14 2.59 -7.75 -27.68
C LEU A 14 1.58 -6.65 -27.38
N ALA A 15 0.28 -6.90 -27.63
CA ALA A 15 -0.76 -5.98 -27.21
C ALA A 15 -0.62 -5.80 -25.70
N ALA A 16 -0.47 -4.55 -25.24
CA ALA A 16 -0.53 -4.25 -23.81
C ALA A 16 -1.85 -4.81 -23.28
N ALA A 17 -1.81 -5.54 -22.17
CA ALA A 17 -3.04 -5.98 -21.51
C ALA A 17 -3.93 -4.75 -21.27
N ASP A 18 -5.22 -4.84 -21.58
CA ASP A 18 -6.15 -3.74 -21.38
C ASP A 18 -6.21 -3.40 -19.88
N LEU A 19 -5.71 -2.22 -19.54
CA LEU A 19 -5.77 -1.66 -18.19
C LEU A 19 -7.22 -1.38 -17.79
N THR A 20 -7.73 -2.09 -16.78
CA THR A 20 -9.05 -1.85 -16.17
C THR A 20 -8.91 -1.07 -14.87
N PHE A 21 -9.97 -0.35 -14.47
CA PHE A 21 -10.01 0.47 -13.26
C PHE A 21 -11.25 0.14 -12.41
N ASP A 22 -11.59 -1.14 -12.34
CA ASP A 22 -12.74 -1.71 -11.63
C ASP A 22 -12.43 -2.14 -10.19
N ARG A 23 -11.14 -2.10 -9.80
CA ARG A 23 -10.63 -2.36 -8.46
C ARG A 23 -9.35 -1.56 -8.22
N TYR A 24 -8.91 -1.53 -6.97
CA TYR A 24 -7.57 -1.05 -6.65
C TYR A 24 -6.51 -2.12 -6.98
N HIS A 25 -5.40 -1.67 -7.56
CA HIS A 25 -4.23 -2.46 -7.84
C HIS A 25 -3.31 -2.51 -6.62
N LYS A 26 -2.76 -3.69 -6.37
CA LYS A 26 -1.65 -3.89 -5.43
C LYS A 26 -0.39 -3.18 -5.93
N PRO A 27 0.57 -2.84 -5.05
CA PRO A 27 1.79 -2.14 -5.48
C PRO A 27 2.56 -2.87 -6.59
N GLU A 28 2.62 -4.20 -6.57
CA GLU A 28 3.23 -5.01 -7.63
C GLU A 28 2.48 -4.94 -8.97
N GLU A 29 1.15 -4.79 -8.93
CA GLU A 29 0.31 -4.64 -10.12
C GLU A 29 0.46 -3.24 -10.72
N LEU A 30 0.52 -2.19 -9.88
CA LEU A 30 0.84 -0.82 -10.32
C LEU A 30 2.22 -0.75 -11.00
N ALA A 31 3.22 -1.40 -10.39
CA ALA A 31 4.57 -1.49 -10.94
C ALA A 31 4.59 -2.21 -12.30
N ALA A 32 3.93 -3.37 -12.40
CA ALA A 32 3.85 -4.13 -13.63
C ALA A 32 3.15 -3.33 -14.75
N ALA A 33 2.04 -2.67 -14.43
CA ALA A 33 1.27 -1.85 -15.37
C ALA A 33 2.12 -0.70 -15.97
N VAL A 34 2.90 0.00 -15.14
CA VAL A 34 3.81 1.04 -15.61
C VAL A 34 4.92 0.47 -16.50
N GLN A 35 5.45 -0.71 -16.18
CA GLN A 35 6.42 -1.38 -17.04
C GLN A 35 5.82 -1.80 -18.38
N ASP A 36 4.58 -2.29 -18.40
CA ASP A 36 3.86 -2.62 -19.63
C ASP A 36 3.62 -1.39 -20.50
N LEU A 37 3.23 -0.25 -19.90
CA LEU A 37 3.10 1.02 -20.62
C LEU A 37 4.41 1.43 -21.28
N ALA A 38 5.55 1.29 -20.61
CA ALA A 38 6.84 1.60 -21.22
C ALA A 38 7.23 0.62 -22.33
N ARG A 39 7.00 -0.70 -22.12
CA ARG A 39 7.26 -1.74 -23.14
C ARG A 39 6.44 -1.51 -24.41
N ALA A 40 5.20 -1.05 -24.27
CA ALA A 40 4.32 -0.75 -25.39
C ALA A 40 4.69 0.56 -26.11
N ASN A 41 5.42 1.47 -25.45
CA ASN A 41 5.71 2.82 -25.95
C ASN A 41 7.22 3.18 -25.92
N PRO A 42 8.12 2.32 -26.44
CA PRO A 42 9.57 2.45 -26.24
C PRO A 42 10.20 3.72 -26.86
N GLY A 43 9.50 4.38 -27.79
CA GLY A 43 9.99 5.60 -28.45
C GLY A 43 9.93 6.86 -27.58
N PHE A 44 9.11 6.86 -26.52
CA PHE A 44 8.91 8.04 -25.67
C PHE A 44 8.60 7.70 -24.21
N ALA A 45 8.57 6.43 -23.82
CA ALA A 45 8.34 5.99 -22.45
C ALA A 45 9.50 5.10 -21.95
N LYS A 46 9.90 5.27 -20.69
CA LYS A 46 10.95 4.48 -20.03
C LYS A 46 10.62 4.32 -18.55
N VAL A 47 10.90 3.13 -17.99
CA VAL A 47 10.83 2.90 -16.54
C VAL A 47 12.18 3.15 -15.89
N HIS A 48 12.14 3.71 -14.69
CA HIS A 48 13.25 3.82 -13.75
C HIS A 48 12.86 3.18 -12.43
N VAL A 49 13.81 2.47 -11.80
CA VAL A 49 13.68 2.06 -10.40
C VAL A 49 14.43 3.11 -9.58
N LEU A 50 13.69 3.90 -8.79
CA LEU A 50 14.27 4.99 -8.01
C LEU A 50 14.99 4.50 -6.75
N ALA A 51 14.40 3.52 -6.10
CA ALA A 51 14.87 2.95 -4.86
C ALA A 51 14.23 1.58 -4.62
N LYS A 52 14.72 0.89 -3.60
CA LYS A 52 14.08 -0.28 -3.00
C LYS A 52 13.66 0.09 -1.58
N SER A 53 12.42 -0.21 -1.21
CA SER A 53 11.89 0.02 0.12
C SER A 53 12.57 -0.89 1.16
N PRO A 54 12.48 -0.57 2.47
CA PRO A 54 12.91 -1.47 3.53
C PRO A 54 12.31 -2.88 3.43
N GLY A 55 11.04 -2.98 3.05
CA GLY A 55 10.35 -4.26 2.79
C GLY A 55 10.72 -4.91 1.46
N GLY A 56 11.74 -4.39 0.76
CA GLY A 56 12.32 -5.01 -0.43
C GLY A 56 11.56 -4.76 -1.74
N ARG A 57 10.64 -3.79 -1.79
CA ARG A 57 9.81 -3.49 -2.98
C ARG A 57 10.38 -2.33 -3.77
N GLU A 58 10.30 -2.42 -5.09
CA GLU A 58 10.84 -1.38 -5.97
C GLU A 58 9.90 -0.16 -6.05
N LEU A 59 10.48 1.04 -6.01
CA LEU A 59 9.79 2.28 -6.34
C LEU A 59 9.93 2.53 -7.84
N VAL A 60 8.90 2.16 -8.59
CA VAL A 60 8.89 2.16 -10.06
C VAL A 60 8.32 3.47 -10.59
N LEU A 61 9.13 4.21 -11.36
CA LEU A 61 8.78 5.49 -11.97
C LEU A 61 8.65 5.35 -13.49
N LEU A 62 7.58 5.89 -14.07
CA LEU A 62 7.45 6.06 -15.51
C LEU A 62 7.95 7.45 -15.95
N GLU A 63 8.91 7.50 -16.86
CA GLU A 63 9.28 8.68 -17.63
C GLU A 63 8.56 8.67 -18.97
N VAL A 64 7.82 9.73 -19.33
CA VAL A 64 7.13 9.86 -20.62
C VAL A 64 7.33 11.25 -21.22
N GLY A 65 7.84 11.35 -22.44
CA GLY A 65 8.15 12.64 -23.06
C GLY A 65 9.01 12.54 -24.33
N PRO A 66 9.26 13.66 -25.02
CA PRO A 66 10.02 13.68 -26.27
C PRO A 66 11.53 13.66 -26.03
N GLU A 67 11.96 13.88 -24.77
CA GLU A 67 13.35 13.79 -24.34
C GLU A 67 13.63 12.54 -23.52
N THR A 68 12.69 11.61 -23.40
CA THR A 68 12.87 10.33 -22.68
C THR A 68 14.17 9.63 -23.06
N ALA A 69 14.89 9.12 -22.06
CA ALA A 69 16.21 8.48 -22.22
C ALA A 69 17.34 9.32 -22.83
N LYS A 70 17.11 10.58 -23.23
CA LYS A 70 18.18 11.49 -23.67
C LYS A 70 19.00 11.99 -22.48
N ALA A 71 20.30 12.15 -22.67
CA ALA A 71 21.22 12.65 -21.64
C ALA A 71 21.02 14.15 -21.35
N ALA A 72 20.81 14.95 -22.41
CA ALA A 72 20.45 16.35 -22.27
C ALA A 72 18.92 16.49 -22.25
N LYS A 73 18.40 17.21 -21.25
CA LYS A 73 17.00 17.60 -21.13
C LYS A 73 16.92 19.11 -21.20
N SER A 74 16.01 19.64 -22.01
CA SER A 74 15.80 21.08 -22.20
C SER A 74 14.35 21.49 -21.99
N LEU A 75 13.42 20.55 -22.05
CA LEU A 75 11.99 20.79 -21.83
C LEU A 75 11.64 20.72 -20.34
N PRO A 76 10.58 21.43 -19.91
CA PRO A 76 10.09 21.34 -18.55
C PRO A 76 9.67 19.91 -18.20
N ALA A 77 9.70 19.60 -16.90
CA ALA A 77 9.26 18.31 -16.37
C ALA A 77 8.18 18.50 -15.32
N VAL A 78 7.24 17.55 -15.27
CA VAL A 78 6.23 17.43 -14.22
C VAL A 78 6.46 16.13 -13.49
N PHE A 79 6.68 16.21 -12.18
CA PHE A 79 6.76 15.04 -11.31
C PHE A 79 5.44 14.82 -10.59
N ILE A 80 4.91 13.61 -10.68
CA ILE A 80 3.70 13.15 -10.01
C ILE A 80 4.10 12.01 -9.09
N ALA A 81 3.89 12.21 -7.79
CA ALA A 81 4.06 11.18 -6.78
C ALA A 81 2.70 10.86 -6.15
N ALA A 82 2.34 9.59 -6.17
CA ALA A 82 1.06 9.11 -5.67
C ALA A 82 1.25 8.01 -4.63
N ASN A 83 0.20 7.81 -3.84
CA ASN A 83 0.13 6.86 -2.74
C ASN A 83 1.37 6.90 -1.84
N MET A 84 1.77 8.12 -1.46
CA MET A 84 2.93 8.37 -0.60
C MET A 84 2.74 7.81 0.81
N GLU A 85 1.51 7.69 1.28
CA GLU A 85 1.18 7.03 2.54
C GLU A 85 0.99 5.52 2.38
N GLY A 86 0.84 5.01 1.15
CA GLY A 86 0.51 3.60 0.88
C GLY A 86 -0.95 3.22 1.16
N THR A 87 -1.64 3.97 2.03
CA THR A 87 -3.03 3.77 2.47
C THR A 87 -4.08 4.48 1.64
N VAL A 88 -3.68 5.20 0.58
CA VAL A 88 -4.57 6.00 -0.29
C VAL A 88 -4.52 5.44 -1.72
N PRO A 89 -4.97 4.18 -1.96
CA PRO A 89 -4.79 3.49 -3.23
C PRO A 89 -5.45 4.21 -4.42
N ILE A 90 -6.52 4.96 -4.18
CA ILE A 90 -7.18 5.78 -5.20
C ILE A 90 -6.23 6.80 -5.85
N SER A 91 -5.24 7.31 -5.11
CA SER A 91 -4.23 8.21 -5.68
C SER A 91 -3.30 7.48 -6.65
N GLY A 92 -2.95 6.22 -6.36
CA GLY A 92 -2.17 5.36 -7.25
C GLY A 92 -2.91 5.03 -8.54
N GLU A 93 -4.22 4.75 -8.45
CA GLU A 93 -5.07 4.57 -9.63
C GLU A 93 -5.14 5.83 -10.50
N ALA A 94 -5.31 7.01 -9.88
CA ALA A 94 -5.33 8.27 -10.60
C ALA A 94 -4.00 8.51 -11.34
N ALA A 95 -2.87 8.18 -10.73
CA ALA A 95 -1.56 8.28 -11.35
C ALA A 95 -1.39 7.27 -12.50
N LEU A 96 -1.85 6.03 -12.34
CA LEU A 96 -1.81 5.02 -13.40
C LEU A 96 -2.71 5.40 -14.59
N PHE A 97 -3.90 5.94 -14.31
CA PHE A 97 -4.81 6.45 -15.33
C PHE A 97 -4.19 7.63 -16.10
N LEU A 98 -3.54 8.55 -15.38
CA LEU A 98 -2.77 9.64 -16.01
C LEU A 98 -1.64 9.09 -16.89
N ALA A 99 -0.88 8.10 -16.42
CA ALA A 99 0.18 7.46 -17.20
C ALA A 99 -0.35 6.87 -18.52
N LYS A 100 -1.48 6.16 -18.47
CA LYS A 100 -2.19 5.66 -19.65
C LYS A 100 -2.56 6.79 -20.61
N LEU A 101 -3.18 7.86 -20.11
CA LEU A 101 -3.57 9.02 -20.93
C LEU A 101 -2.39 9.71 -21.60
N VAL A 102 -1.29 9.95 -20.88
CA VAL A 102 -0.08 10.61 -21.42
C VAL A 102 0.58 9.75 -22.51
N CYS A 103 0.51 8.42 -22.39
CA CYS A 103 0.95 7.51 -23.45
C CYS A 103 0.04 7.57 -24.69
N GLU A 104 -1.28 7.56 -24.49
CA GLU A 104 -2.28 7.59 -25.58
C GLU A 104 -2.32 8.94 -26.33
N LYS A 105 -2.14 10.06 -25.62
CA LYS A 105 -2.35 11.42 -26.15
C LYS A 105 -1.03 12.15 -26.39
N ALA A 106 -0.65 12.29 -27.66
CA ALA A 106 0.63 12.89 -28.08
C ALA A 106 0.78 14.36 -27.66
N ASP A 107 -0.31 15.12 -27.68
CA ASP A 107 -0.38 16.52 -27.25
C ASP A 107 -0.04 16.70 -25.76
N MET A 108 -0.37 15.72 -24.91
CA MET A 108 -0.04 15.80 -23.47
C MET A 108 1.46 15.72 -23.20
N ARG A 109 2.25 15.15 -24.12
CA ARG A 109 3.69 14.93 -23.96
C ARG A 109 4.54 15.62 -25.04
N SER A 110 3.99 16.59 -25.78
CA SER A 110 4.71 17.19 -26.91
C SER A 110 5.81 18.15 -26.51
N ASP A 111 5.69 18.79 -25.34
CA ASP A 111 6.51 19.93 -24.90
C ASP A 111 7.03 19.79 -23.46
N ARG A 112 6.83 18.63 -22.83
CA ARG A 112 7.24 18.36 -21.45
C ARG A 112 7.52 16.89 -21.22
N THR A 113 8.25 16.59 -20.15
CA THR A 113 8.46 15.23 -19.66
C THR A 113 7.63 14.99 -18.40
N TRP A 114 6.93 13.87 -18.34
CA TRP A 114 6.20 13.40 -17.17
C TRP A 114 7.02 12.34 -16.45
N TYR A 115 7.15 12.50 -15.14
CA TYR A 115 7.71 11.50 -14.25
C TYR A 115 6.61 11.07 -13.28
N ILE A 116 6.08 9.86 -13.44
CA ILE A 116 4.89 9.39 -12.71
C ILE A 116 5.27 8.19 -11.84
N LEU A 117 5.23 8.40 -10.52
CA LEU A 117 5.43 7.39 -9.49
C LEU A 117 4.06 7.03 -8.91
N PRO A 118 3.44 5.91 -9.33
CA PRO A 118 2.09 5.56 -8.89
C PRO A 118 2.03 5.11 -7.41
N CYS A 119 3.14 4.62 -6.86
CA CYS A 119 3.20 4.13 -5.48
C CYS A 119 4.51 4.54 -4.79
N GLY A 120 4.44 5.60 -3.97
CA GLY A 120 5.57 6.11 -3.21
C GLY A 120 5.94 5.29 -1.98
N ASN A 121 4.96 4.65 -1.33
CA ASN A 121 5.19 3.74 -0.20
C ASN A 121 4.68 2.32 -0.50
N PRO A 122 5.45 1.51 -1.24
CA PRO A 122 5.03 0.16 -1.62
C PRO A 122 4.94 -0.81 -0.44
N ASP A 123 5.59 -0.53 0.70
CA ASP A 123 5.49 -1.38 1.90
C ASP A 123 4.13 -1.19 2.59
N ALA A 124 3.76 0.06 2.89
CA ALA A 124 2.45 0.38 3.45
C ALA A 124 1.32 -0.02 2.48
N ALA A 125 1.50 0.19 1.18
CA ALA A 125 0.52 -0.25 0.18
C ALA A 125 0.36 -1.77 0.18
N ALA A 126 1.43 -2.55 0.32
CA ALA A 126 1.32 -4.00 0.41
C ALA A 126 0.59 -4.44 1.70
N ALA A 127 0.88 -3.79 2.82
CA ALA A 127 0.19 -4.04 4.09
C ALA A 127 -1.31 -3.69 4.03
N TYR A 128 -1.68 -2.62 3.31
CA TYR A 128 -3.08 -2.21 3.09
C TYR A 128 -3.93 -3.29 2.42
N PHE A 129 -3.34 -4.08 1.51
CA PHE A 129 -4.01 -5.23 0.87
C PHE A 129 -3.75 -6.56 1.59
N GLY A 130 -2.97 -6.54 2.66
CA GLY A 130 -2.64 -7.70 3.49
C GLY A 130 -3.78 -8.05 4.45
N LYS A 131 -3.65 -9.21 5.10
CA LYS A 131 -4.49 -9.60 6.23
C LYS A 131 -3.62 -9.74 7.49
N PRO A 132 -4.14 -9.39 8.69
CA PRO A 132 -5.42 -8.71 8.90
C PRO A 132 -5.44 -7.29 8.29
N LEU A 133 -6.63 -6.76 8.02
CA LEU A 133 -6.75 -5.43 7.40
C LEU A 133 -6.23 -4.36 8.35
N ARG A 134 -5.19 -3.64 7.91
CA ARG A 134 -4.53 -2.60 8.69
C ARG A 134 -4.42 -1.31 7.88
N LEU A 135 -4.77 -0.19 8.51
CA LEU A 135 -4.51 1.15 7.98
C LEU A 135 -3.26 1.72 8.64
N ASP A 136 -2.10 1.44 8.07
CA ASP A 136 -0.81 1.90 8.58
C ASP A 136 0.01 2.59 7.47
N PRO A 137 0.27 3.91 7.56
CA PRO A 137 1.01 4.63 6.54
C PRO A 137 2.53 4.49 6.64
N ARG A 138 3.04 3.74 7.63
CA ARG A 138 4.47 3.57 7.87
C ARG A 138 5.08 2.56 6.90
N ASN A 139 6.31 2.80 6.48
CA ASN A 139 7.09 1.81 5.73
C ASN A 139 7.57 0.66 6.63
N ALA A 140 8.17 -0.38 6.06
CA ALA A 140 8.63 -1.55 6.81
C ALA A 140 10.03 -1.37 7.44
N ARG A 141 10.45 -0.13 7.75
CA ARG A 141 11.72 0.10 8.44
C ARG A 141 11.53 -0.24 9.92
N PRO A 142 12.28 -1.19 10.50
CA PRO A 142 12.13 -1.52 11.92
C PRO A 142 12.32 -0.28 12.79
N ARG A 143 11.43 -0.11 13.75
CA ARG A 143 11.45 0.98 14.72
C ARG A 143 11.02 0.43 16.07
N ASN A 144 11.79 0.75 17.10
CA ASN A 144 11.35 0.63 18.47
C ASN A 144 10.50 1.89 18.74
N ASP A 145 9.19 1.73 18.93
CA ASP A 145 8.25 2.85 19.05
C ASP A 145 8.08 3.34 20.51
N ASP A 146 8.38 2.52 21.52
CA ASP A 146 8.17 2.81 22.94
C ASP A 146 9.46 2.99 23.79
N GLN A 147 10.62 2.72 23.20
CA GLN A 147 12.00 2.80 23.70
C GLN A 147 12.39 1.77 24.77
N ASP A 148 11.85 0.56 24.69
CA ASP A 148 12.13 -0.55 25.60
C ASP A 148 13.32 -1.49 25.21
N ASP A 149 14.08 -1.12 24.16
CA ASP A 149 15.15 -1.89 23.50
C ASP A 149 14.70 -3.13 22.68
N GLN A 150 13.40 -3.31 22.44
CA GLN A 150 12.86 -4.35 21.58
C GLN A 150 12.19 -3.77 20.31
N THR A 151 11.88 -4.58 19.29
CA THR A 151 11.37 -4.07 17.99
C THR A 151 10.41 -5.07 17.36
N ASP A 152 9.29 -4.56 16.82
CA ASP A 152 8.29 -5.35 16.08
C ASP A 152 7.67 -6.49 16.91
N GLU A 153 7.24 -6.20 18.15
CA GLU A 153 6.97 -7.22 19.18
C GLU A 153 5.61 -7.92 19.00
N ASP A 154 4.50 -7.17 18.98
CA ASP A 154 3.14 -7.71 18.97
C ASP A 154 2.16 -6.88 18.10
N GLY A 155 2.06 -7.26 16.83
CA GLY A 155 0.91 -6.85 16.02
C GLY A 155 -0.39 -7.48 16.53
N ALA A 156 -1.53 -6.86 16.27
CA ALA A 156 -2.81 -7.47 16.63
C ALA A 156 -3.04 -8.83 15.95
N ASP A 157 -3.39 -9.85 16.74
CA ASP A 157 -3.72 -11.18 16.25
C ASP A 157 -5.21 -11.31 15.91
N ASP A 158 -5.46 -11.80 14.70
CA ASP A 158 -6.78 -12.23 14.24
C ASP A 158 -7.02 -13.67 14.72
N LEU A 159 -7.62 -13.80 15.91
CA LEU A 159 -7.86 -15.07 16.61
C LEU A 159 -8.90 -15.94 15.91
N ASP A 160 -9.87 -15.35 15.22
CA ASP A 160 -10.93 -16.09 14.51
C ASP A 160 -10.70 -16.26 13.00
N GLY A 161 -9.69 -15.57 12.45
CA GLY A 161 -9.19 -15.73 11.08
C GLY A 161 -10.07 -15.07 10.03
N ASP A 162 -10.95 -14.14 10.41
CA ASP A 162 -11.87 -13.46 9.50
C ASP A 162 -11.21 -12.32 8.70
N GLY A 163 -10.00 -11.92 9.08
CA GLY A 163 -9.19 -10.87 8.47
C GLY A 163 -9.41 -9.48 9.09
N LEU A 164 -10.15 -9.37 10.19
CA LEU A 164 -10.40 -8.16 10.95
C LEU A 164 -9.86 -8.32 12.37
N ILE A 165 -9.42 -7.22 12.97
CA ILE A 165 -9.13 -7.18 14.40
C ILE A 165 -10.36 -6.63 15.09
N THR A 166 -11.04 -7.49 15.85
CA THR A 166 -12.33 -7.15 16.48
C THR A 166 -12.16 -6.81 17.97
N GLN A 167 -13.29 -6.57 18.66
CA GLN A 167 -13.29 -6.37 20.11
C GLN A 167 -13.84 -7.61 20.81
N MET A 168 -13.08 -8.11 21.78
CA MET A 168 -13.52 -9.15 22.70
C MET A 168 -14.17 -8.55 23.95
N ARG A 169 -15.12 -9.28 24.53
CA ARG A 169 -15.69 -8.97 25.84
C ARG A 169 -15.39 -10.09 26.82
N VAL A 170 -14.82 -9.74 27.97
CA VAL A 170 -14.51 -10.69 29.05
C VAL A 170 -15.37 -10.36 30.24
N LYS A 171 -16.04 -11.39 30.78
CA LYS A 171 -16.92 -11.21 31.94
C LYS A 171 -16.07 -11.01 33.18
N ASP A 172 -16.23 -9.87 33.83
CA ASP A 172 -15.43 -9.50 34.98
C ASP A 172 -16.29 -8.69 35.97
N PRO A 173 -16.34 -9.05 37.26
CA PRO A 173 -17.09 -8.30 38.29
C PRO A 173 -16.69 -6.82 38.43
N GLU A 174 -15.48 -6.47 38.02
CA GLU A 174 -14.92 -5.10 37.98
C GLU A 174 -15.07 -4.44 36.60
N GLY A 175 -15.75 -5.10 35.67
CA GLY A 175 -16.01 -4.56 34.34
C GLY A 175 -16.80 -3.25 34.38
N ALA A 176 -16.47 -2.33 33.48
CA ALA A 176 -17.15 -1.03 33.39
C ALA A 176 -18.33 -1.03 32.41
N TRP A 177 -18.48 -2.09 31.61
CA TRP A 177 -19.39 -2.11 30.47
C TRP A 177 -20.60 -3.02 30.69
N ILE A 178 -21.73 -2.65 30.08
CA ILE A 178 -22.94 -3.46 29.95
C ILE A 178 -23.45 -3.46 28.50
N PRO A 179 -24.13 -4.52 28.05
CA PRO A 179 -24.75 -4.54 26.73
C PRO A 179 -25.83 -3.46 26.58
N VAL A 180 -25.93 -2.87 25.40
CA VAL A 180 -27.05 -1.97 25.09
C VAL A 180 -28.32 -2.82 24.91
N PRO A 181 -29.45 -2.52 25.57
CA PRO A 181 -30.64 -3.37 25.51
C PRO A 181 -31.23 -3.58 24.12
N VAL A 182 -31.10 -2.60 23.22
CA VAL A 182 -31.62 -2.67 21.85
C VAL A 182 -30.72 -3.47 20.90
N ASP A 183 -29.41 -3.51 21.18
CA ASP A 183 -28.44 -4.34 20.44
C ASP A 183 -27.36 -4.85 21.41
N PRO A 184 -27.48 -6.09 21.90
CA PRO A 184 -26.55 -6.67 22.86
C PRO A 184 -25.12 -6.90 22.34
N ARG A 185 -24.85 -6.62 21.05
CA ARG A 185 -23.49 -6.59 20.49
C ARG A 185 -22.78 -5.28 20.82
N LEU A 186 -23.55 -4.20 20.99
CA LEU A 186 -23.02 -2.91 21.38
C LEU A 186 -22.89 -2.85 22.90
N MET A 187 -21.84 -2.17 23.37
CA MET A 187 -21.55 -2.01 24.78
C MET A 187 -21.64 -0.53 25.15
N LYS A 188 -22.17 -0.24 26.33
CA LYS A 188 -22.14 1.10 26.94
C LYS A 188 -21.51 1.03 28.33
N LYS A 189 -20.91 2.13 28.77
CA LYS A 189 -20.46 2.24 30.16
C LYS A 189 -21.69 2.18 31.09
N ALA A 190 -21.56 1.45 32.19
CA ALA A 190 -22.60 1.37 33.20
C ALA A 190 -22.78 2.74 33.87
N ASP A 191 -24.04 3.18 33.97
CA ASP A 191 -24.40 4.41 34.67
C ASP A 191 -24.76 4.10 36.13
N GLY A 192 -23.81 4.36 37.03
CA GLY A 192 -24.00 4.16 38.46
C GLY A 192 -25.14 5.00 39.05
N ALA A 193 -25.46 6.16 38.46
CA ALA A 193 -26.60 6.98 38.92
C ALA A 193 -27.96 6.31 38.64
N LYS A 194 -28.00 5.36 37.71
CA LYS A 194 -29.18 4.54 37.39
C LYS A 194 -29.16 3.18 38.08
N GLY A 195 -28.19 2.93 38.96
CA GLY A 195 -28.00 1.62 39.61
C GLY A 195 -27.47 0.54 38.67
N GLU A 196 -26.93 0.91 37.50
CA GLU A 196 -26.33 -0.05 36.57
C GLU A 196 -24.96 -0.51 37.10
N LYS A 197 -24.69 -1.82 37.03
CA LYS A 197 -23.38 -2.39 37.38
C LYS A 197 -22.74 -2.98 36.13
N GLY A 198 -21.56 -2.50 35.79
CA GLY A 198 -20.74 -3.08 34.73
C GLY A 198 -20.29 -4.49 35.09
N VAL A 199 -20.23 -5.36 34.09
CA VAL A 199 -19.84 -6.77 34.25
C VAL A 199 -18.95 -7.28 33.11
N TRP A 200 -18.55 -6.38 32.21
CA TRP A 200 -17.71 -6.68 31.06
C TRP A 200 -16.52 -5.72 31.00
N LYS A 201 -15.34 -6.29 30.74
CA LYS A 201 -14.18 -5.57 30.21
C LYS A 201 -14.11 -5.80 28.70
N ILE A 202 -13.64 -4.81 27.97
CA ILE A 202 -13.54 -4.84 26.50
C ILE A 202 -12.06 -4.75 26.15
N TYR A 203 -11.64 -5.60 25.23
CA TYR A 203 -10.26 -5.74 24.78
C TYR A 203 -10.22 -5.80 23.26
N PRO A 204 -9.19 -5.26 22.60
CA PRO A 204 -8.91 -5.63 21.22
C PRO A 204 -8.56 -7.12 21.15
N GLU A 205 -8.83 -7.74 20.01
CA GLU A 205 -8.35 -9.09 19.69
C GLU A 205 -6.83 -9.11 19.64
N GLY A 206 -6.20 -10.15 20.18
CA GLY A 206 -4.74 -10.20 20.36
C GLY A 206 -4.26 -11.30 21.29
N LEU A 207 -2.98 -11.67 21.15
CA LEU A 207 -2.23 -12.49 22.10
C LEU A 207 -1.01 -11.73 22.60
N ASP A 208 -0.63 -12.02 23.83
CA ASP A 208 0.70 -11.73 24.38
C ASP A 208 1.63 -12.82 23.84
N ASN A 209 2.30 -12.56 22.71
CA ASN A 209 3.05 -13.63 22.01
C ASN A 209 4.44 -13.86 22.62
N ASP A 210 4.98 -12.88 23.34
CA ASP A 210 6.31 -12.94 23.96
C ASP A 210 6.28 -13.20 25.49
N GLY A 211 5.11 -13.08 26.11
CA GLY A 211 4.84 -13.42 27.50
C GLY A 211 5.24 -12.33 28.50
N ASP A 212 5.36 -11.07 28.08
CA ASP A 212 5.76 -9.94 28.92
C ASP A 212 4.60 -9.38 29.78
N GLY A 213 3.36 -9.81 29.49
CA GLY A 213 2.14 -9.41 30.19
C GLY A 213 1.42 -8.21 29.55
N GLN A 214 1.95 -7.66 28.46
CA GLN A 214 1.32 -6.73 27.54
C GLN A 214 0.99 -7.47 26.24
N TYR A 215 0.11 -6.92 25.41
CA TYR A 215 -0.23 -7.54 24.13
C TYR A 215 -0.73 -6.50 23.15
N ASN A 216 -0.54 -6.75 21.86
CA ASN A 216 -0.77 -5.81 20.78
C ASN A 216 0.14 -4.56 20.85
N GLU A 217 1.40 -4.73 21.23
CA GLU A 217 2.40 -3.67 21.31
C GLU A 217 3.30 -3.64 20.06
N ASP A 218 3.56 -2.45 19.51
CA ASP A 218 4.57 -2.25 18.47
C ASP A 218 4.49 -3.13 17.20
N GLY A 219 3.34 -3.07 16.51
CA GLY A 219 3.19 -3.71 15.20
C GLY A 219 4.16 -3.15 14.14
N PRO A 220 4.60 -3.98 13.16
CA PRO A 220 5.73 -3.65 12.28
C PRO A 220 5.52 -2.36 11.49
N GLY A 221 6.52 -1.47 11.54
CA GLY A 221 6.45 -0.17 10.88
C GLY A 221 7.59 0.77 11.26
N GLY A 222 7.77 1.80 10.44
CA GLY A 222 8.76 2.86 10.66
C GLY A 222 8.22 4.25 10.33
N VAL A 223 8.65 4.82 9.20
CA VAL A 223 8.39 6.23 8.87
C VAL A 223 7.15 6.37 7.99
N ASN A 224 6.25 7.31 8.33
CA ASN A 224 5.20 7.77 7.42
C ASN A 224 5.80 8.72 6.37
N LEU A 225 5.88 8.27 5.12
CA LEU A 225 6.45 9.06 4.02
C LEU A 225 5.57 10.24 3.58
N GLY A 226 4.26 10.22 3.86
CA GLY A 226 3.34 11.32 3.53
C GLY A 226 3.57 12.58 4.36
N THR A 227 4.10 12.43 5.57
CA THR A 227 4.40 13.54 6.48
C THR A 227 5.89 13.83 6.64
N ALA A 228 6.75 12.92 6.18
CA ALA A 228 8.22 13.03 6.25
C ALA A 228 8.87 13.40 4.90
N PHE A 229 8.08 13.80 3.91
CA PHE A 229 8.59 14.32 2.64
C PHE A 229 9.21 15.71 2.86
N PRO A 230 10.46 15.97 2.44
CA PRO A 230 11.11 17.28 2.59
C PRO A 230 10.45 18.39 1.75
#